data_AF-A0A094IZ61-F1
#
_entry.id   AF-A0A094IZ61-F1
#
_cell.length_a   1.000
_cell.length_b   1.000
_cell.length_c   1.000
_cell.angle_alpha   90.00
_cell.angle_beta   90.00
_cell.angle_gamma   90.00
#
_symmetry.space_group_name_H-M   'P 1'
#
loop_
_entity.id
_entity.type
_entity.pdbx_description
1 polymer ?
#
loop_
_entity_poly.entity_id
_entity_poly.type
_entity_poly.pdbx_seq_one_letter_code
_entity_poly.pdbx_strand_id
1 'polypeptide(L)'
;MRCKNLNEALGNYPAGYVKAVIGGNDYNLDSWGSTAYYVALNRTVLAWDNAKGKAYMIVTHDRNVNIPVLKNHMTQMGFNPVNSIVLDGSCSSKMRVPVGGVVKYYGCDTENRYIGNMIRVYGSDHFG
;
A
#
# COMPACT_ATOMS: atom_id res chain seq x y z
N MET A 1 -2.73 -13.70 -1.54
CA MET A 1 -1.28 -13.57 -1.83
C MET A 1 -0.58 -14.71 -1.09
N ARG A 2 0.25 -15.54 -1.76
CA ARG A 2 0.70 -16.86 -1.26
C ARG A 2 2.17 -16.93 -0.77
N CYS A 3 2.84 -15.79 -0.60
CA CYS A 3 4.19 -15.72 0.01
C CYS A 3 4.29 -14.46 0.87
N LYS A 4 4.75 -14.59 2.12
CA LYS A 4 4.76 -13.53 3.14
C LYS A 4 6.02 -12.69 3.11
N ASN A 5 7.11 -13.21 2.56
CA ASN A 5 8.38 -12.51 2.41
C ASN A 5 9.18 -13.05 1.22
N LEU A 6 10.29 -12.39 0.89
CA LEU A 6 11.16 -12.80 -0.22
C LEU A 6 11.70 -14.22 -0.05
N ASN A 7 12.02 -14.66 1.17
CA ASN A 7 12.54 -16.01 1.41
C ASN A 7 11.49 -17.09 1.12
N GLU A 8 10.24 -16.86 1.51
CA GLU A 8 9.13 -17.77 1.19
C GLU A 8 8.80 -17.75 -0.31
N ALA A 9 8.91 -16.59 -0.97
CA ALA A 9 8.74 -16.52 -2.42
C ALA A 9 9.85 -17.25 -3.16
N LEU A 10 11.12 -17.08 -2.76
CA LEU A 10 12.25 -17.81 -3.33
C LEU A 10 12.17 -19.32 -3.09
N GLY A 11 11.55 -19.76 -1.98
CA GLY A 11 11.32 -21.17 -1.68
C GLY A 11 10.15 -21.81 -2.45
N ASN A 12 9.13 -21.03 -2.83
CA ASN A 12 7.92 -21.54 -3.48
C ASN A 12 7.90 -21.41 -5.00
N TYR A 13 8.84 -20.64 -5.59
CA TYR A 13 8.91 -20.40 -7.02
C TYR A 13 10.29 -20.79 -7.56
N PRO A 14 10.39 -21.26 -8.82
CA PRO A 14 11.67 -21.64 -9.41
C PRO A 14 12.70 -20.50 -9.35
N ALA A 15 13.96 -20.87 -9.13
CA ALA A 15 15.06 -19.92 -9.07
C ALA A 15 15.08 -19.01 -10.32
N GLY A 16 15.12 -17.69 -10.11
CA GLY A 16 15.11 -16.68 -11.18
C GLY A 16 13.73 -16.14 -11.59
N TYR A 17 12.64 -16.75 -11.11
CA TYR A 17 11.27 -16.27 -11.39
C TYR A 17 10.81 -15.18 -10.42
N VAL A 18 11.30 -15.19 -9.18
CA VAL A 18 11.02 -14.13 -8.20
C VAL A 18 12.10 -13.07 -8.30
N LYS A 19 11.74 -11.94 -8.91
CA LYS A 19 12.63 -10.77 -9.04
C LYS A 19 12.41 -9.74 -7.94
N ALA A 20 11.22 -9.72 -7.34
CA ALA A 20 10.86 -8.89 -6.18
C ALA A 20 9.58 -9.44 -5.50
N VAL A 21 9.46 -9.25 -4.18
CA VAL A 21 8.19 -9.37 -3.45
C VAL A 21 7.79 -7.96 -3.02
N ILE A 22 6.56 -7.58 -3.32
CA ILE A 22 6.09 -6.21 -3.17
C ILE A 22 4.96 -6.17 -2.13
N GLY A 23 5.22 -5.53 -0.99
CA GLY A 23 4.27 -5.32 0.10
C GLY A 23 4.32 -6.41 1.19
N GLY A 24 3.81 -6.06 2.36
CA GLY A 24 3.55 -6.97 3.48
C GLY A 24 2.04 -7.09 3.69
N ASN A 25 1.54 -8.29 3.91
CA ASN A 25 0.10 -8.55 4.09
C ASN A 25 -0.45 -8.02 5.42
N ASP A 26 0.39 -7.49 6.31
CA ASP A 26 0.01 -6.91 7.59
C ASP A 26 1.07 -5.88 8.08
N TYR A 27 1.02 -5.53 9.38
CA TYR A 27 1.90 -4.56 10.03
C TYR A 27 2.87 -5.20 11.03
N ASN A 28 3.13 -6.50 10.91
CA ASN A 28 3.97 -7.25 11.83
C ASN A 28 5.40 -7.36 11.30
N LEU A 29 6.39 -7.28 12.19
CA LEU A 29 7.81 -7.33 11.82
C LEU A 29 8.16 -8.53 10.93
N ASP A 30 7.61 -9.70 11.24
CA ASP A 30 7.87 -10.97 10.54
C ASP A 30 7.44 -10.95 9.06
N SER A 31 6.45 -10.12 8.71
CA SER A 31 5.95 -9.97 7.34
C SER A 31 6.80 -9.04 6.48
N TRP A 32 7.72 -8.29 7.09
CA TRP A 32 8.54 -7.28 6.40
C TRP A 32 10.04 -7.56 6.48
N GLY A 33 10.49 -8.20 7.56
CA GLY A 33 11.90 -8.20 7.95
C GLY A 33 12.35 -6.84 8.48
N SER A 34 13.35 -6.85 9.36
CA SER A 34 13.76 -5.66 10.15
C SER A 34 14.01 -4.40 9.31
N THR A 35 14.81 -4.51 8.25
CA THR A 35 15.16 -3.35 7.42
C THR A 35 13.93 -2.70 6.77
N ALA A 36 13.07 -3.49 6.13
CA ALA A 36 11.89 -2.95 5.44
C ALA A 36 10.79 -2.48 6.42
N TYR A 37 10.76 -3.05 7.63
CA TYR A 37 9.84 -2.68 8.69
C TYR A 37 10.11 -1.28 9.26
N TYR A 38 11.39 -0.94 9.47
CA TYR A 38 11.79 0.33 10.10
C TYR A 38 12.12 1.46 9.12
N VAL A 39 12.35 1.15 7.83
CA VAL A 39 12.61 2.19 6.82
C VAL A 39 11.36 3.06 6.59
N ALA A 40 11.55 4.38 6.60
CA ALA A 40 10.50 5.33 6.31
C ALA A 40 10.39 5.54 4.80
N LEU A 41 9.22 5.24 4.22
CA LEU A 41 8.94 5.38 2.79
C LEU A 41 7.49 5.88 2.60
N ASN A 42 7.14 6.35 1.40
CA ASN A 42 5.74 6.42 1.02
C ASN A 42 5.13 5.01 1.03
N ARG A 43 3.87 4.88 1.43
CA ARG A 43 3.14 3.63 1.59
C ARG A 43 1.79 3.74 0.88
N THR A 44 1.33 2.60 0.36
CA THR A 44 -0.03 2.43 -0.15
C THR A 44 -0.73 1.38 0.68
N VAL A 45 -1.98 1.61 1.03
CA VAL A 45 -2.80 0.72 1.85
C VAL A 45 -4.15 0.52 1.19
N LEU A 46 -4.60 -0.73 1.15
CA LEU A 46 -6.00 -1.07 0.92
C LEU A 46 -6.60 -1.47 2.27
N ALA A 47 -7.59 -0.71 2.75
CA ALA A 47 -8.30 -0.98 3.99
C ALA A 47 -9.79 -1.20 3.72
N TRP A 48 -10.49 -1.90 4.61
CA TRP A 48 -11.92 -2.10 4.51
C TRP A 48 -12.61 -2.02 5.88
N ASP A 49 -13.85 -1.56 5.86
CA ASP A 49 -14.74 -1.46 7.00
C ASP A 49 -15.94 -2.35 6.73
N ASN A 50 -15.93 -3.54 7.35
CA ASN A 50 -17.00 -4.54 7.20
C ASN A 50 -18.35 -4.00 7.70
N ALA A 51 -18.36 -3.14 8.72
CA ALA A 51 -19.60 -2.59 9.28
C ALA A 51 -20.25 -1.59 8.33
N LYS A 52 -19.44 -0.85 7.56
CA LYS A 52 -19.94 0.10 6.55
C LYS A 52 -20.07 -0.48 5.15
N GLY A 53 -19.54 -1.68 4.91
CA GLY A 53 -19.44 -2.26 3.57
C GLY A 53 -18.60 -1.42 2.61
N LYS A 54 -17.56 -0.76 3.11
CA LYS A 54 -16.73 0.18 2.33
C LYS A 54 -15.27 -0.25 2.29
N ALA A 55 -14.60 0.01 1.17
CA ALA A 55 -13.16 -0.13 1.00
C ALA A 55 -12.52 1.24 0.76
N TYR A 56 -11.27 1.38 1.17
CA TYR A 56 -10.51 2.63 1.15
C TYR A 56 -9.12 2.36 0.57
N MET A 57 -8.76 3.14 -0.46
CA MET A 57 -7.41 3.20 -0.98
C MET A 57 -6.73 4.42 -0.34
N ILE A 58 -5.59 4.20 0.31
CA ILE A 58 -4.86 5.23 1.06
C ILE A 58 -3.43 5.28 0.54
N VAL A 59 -2.94 6.48 0.28
CA VAL A 59 -1.53 6.74 -0.05
C VAL A 59 -1.00 7.78 0.91
N THR A 60 0.15 7.51 1.52
CA THR A 60 0.83 8.53 2.32
C THR A 60 1.45 9.56 1.38
N HIS A 61 1.01 10.81 1.51
CA HIS A 61 1.59 11.95 0.82
C HIS A 61 2.37 12.83 1.81
N ASP A 62 3.31 13.65 1.32
CA ASP A 62 4.13 14.64 2.05
C ASP A 62 5.10 14.12 3.12
N ARG A 63 4.92 12.89 3.62
CA ARG A 63 5.80 12.31 4.63
C ARG A 63 6.00 10.81 4.45
N ASN A 64 7.27 10.41 4.52
CA ASN A 64 7.66 9.01 4.60
C ASN A 64 7.37 8.43 5.98
N VAL A 65 6.81 7.22 6.03
CA VAL A 65 6.50 6.51 7.28
C VAL A 65 7.00 5.07 7.24
N ASN A 66 7.42 4.58 8.40
CA ASN A 66 7.73 3.17 8.59
C ASN A 66 6.47 2.38 9.00
N ILE A 67 6.56 1.06 9.07
CA ILE A 67 5.39 0.19 9.27
C ILE A 67 4.73 0.40 10.65
N PRO A 68 5.47 0.53 11.77
CA PRO A 68 4.87 0.88 13.06
C PRO A 68 4.10 2.20 13.05
N VAL A 69 4.69 3.26 12.46
CA VAL A 69 4.07 4.58 12.39
C VAL A 69 2.83 4.54 11.51
N LEU A 70 2.89 3.83 10.37
CA LEU A 70 1.74 3.61 9.50
C LEU A 70 0.60 2.91 10.25
N LYS A 71 0.88 1.85 11.02
CA LYS A 71 -0.13 1.14 11.83
C LYS A 71 -0.85 2.09 12.79
N ASN A 72 -0.09 2.95 13.46
CA ASN A 72 -0.63 3.94 14.38
C ASN A 72 -1.52 4.95 13.66
N HIS A 73 -1.10 5.49 12.53
CA HIS A 73 -1.92 6.42 11.74
C HIS A 73 -3.21 5.76 11.22
N MET A 74 -3.14 4.52 10.74
CA MET A 74 -4.33 3.77 10.33
C MET A 74 -5.33 3.63 11.48
N THR A 75 -4.83 3.35 12.69
CA THR A 75 -5.66 3.24 13.90
C THR A 75 -6.26 4.59 14.28
N GLN A 76 -5.48 5.68 14.22
CA GLN A 76 -5.94 7.04 14.50
C GLN A 76 -7.01 7.53 13.52
N MET A 77 -6.96 7.09 12.26
CA MET A 77 -8.00 7.35 11.25
C MET A 77 -9.26 6.48 11.46
N GLY A 78 -9.27 5.58 12.46
CA GLY A 78 -10.39 4.72 12.77
C GLY A 78 -10.42 3.39 11.99
N PHE A 79 -9.33 3.02 11.33
CA PHE A 79 -9.22 1.71 10.66
C PHE A 79 -8.65 0.66 11.61
N ASN A 80 -9.19 -0.55 11.54
CA ASN A 80 -8.57 -1.71 12.16
C ASN A 80 -7.42 -2.21 11.28
N PRO A 81 -6.16 -2.24 11.75
CA PRO A 81 -5.02 -2.71 10.95
C PRO A 81 -5.19 -4.15 10.43
N VAL A 82 -5.97 -5.00 11.11
CA VAL A 82 -6.30 -6.37 10.66
C VAL A 82 -7.16 -6.36 9.39
N ASN A 83 -7.99 -5.33 9.21
CA ASN A 83 -8.82 -5.15 8.02
C ASN A 83 -8.12 -4.25 7.00
N SER A 84 -6.81 -4.41 6.85
CA SER A 84 -6.05 -3.68 5.84
C SER A 84 -4.79 -4.43 5.45
N ILE A 85 -4.34 -4.20 4.22
CA ILE A 85 -3.08 -4.72 3.68
C ILE A 85 -2.24 -3.57 3.17
N VAL A 86 -0.93 -3.65 3.34
CA VAL A 86 0.00 -2.67 2.80
C VAL A 86 0.51 -3.17 1.44
N LEU A 87 0.35 -2.33 0.43
CA LEU A 87 0.71 -2.63 -0.95
C LEU A 87 2.13 -2.13 -1.24
N ASP A 88 2.46 -1.98 -2.53
CA ASP A 88 3.73 -1.41 -2.97
C ASP A 88 4.00 -0.03 -2.35
N GLY A 89 5.26 0.20 -2.02
CA GLY A 89 5.76 1.35 -1.29
C GLY A 89 6.67 2.25 -2.12
N SER A 90 7.38 3.15 -1.44
CA SER A 90 8.38 4.02 -2.04
C SER A 90 7.77 4.80 -3.21
N CYS A 91 8.52 5.03 -4.30
CA CYS A 91 8.02 5.78 -5.45
C CYS A 91 7.05 5.02 -6.34
N SER A 92 6.62 3.82 -5.94
CA SER A 92 5.44 3.17 -6.51
C SER A 92 4.14 3.61 -5.83
N SER A 93 4.20 4.18 -4.63
CA SER A 93 3.01 4.68 -3.92
C SER A 93 2.48 5.94 -4.57
N LYS A 94 1.43 5.80 -5.38
CA LYS A 94 0.80 6.89 -6.14
C LYS A 94 -0.71 6.72 -6.21
N MET A 95 -1.43 7.84 -6.20
CA MET A 95 -2.87 7.91 -6.41
C MET A 95 -3.21 9.03 -7.39
N ARG A 96 -4.11 8.74 -8.33
CA ARG A 96 -4.65 9.68 -9.29
C ARG A 96 -6.16 9.78 -9.08
N VAL A 97 -6.65 10.97 -8.73
CA VAL A 97 -8.07 11.21 -8.42
C VAL A 97 -8.62 12.31 -9.32
N PRO A 98 -9.60 12.03 -10.19
CA PRO A 98 -10.36 13.09 -10.86
C PRO A 98 -11.31 13.77 -9.86
N VAL A 99 -11.24 15.09 -9.73
CA VAL A 99 -12.09 15.89 -8.86
C VAL A 99 -12.54 17.13 -9.63
N GLY A 100 -13.84 17.26 -9.89
CA GLY A 100 -14.41 18.45 -10.55
C GLY A 100 -13.79 18.76 -11.92
N GLY A 101 -13.51 17.73 -12.73
CA GLY A 101 -12.87 17.88 -14.04
C GLY A 101 -11.35 18.09 -14.02
N VAL A 102 -10.73 18.19 -12.84
CA VAL A 102 -9.27 18.31 -12.68
C VAL A 102 -8.70 17.01 -12.11
N VAL A 103 -7.53 16.60 -12.58
CA VAL A 103 -6.84 15.41 -12.07
C VAL A 103 -5.85 15.82 -10.98
N LYS A 104 -6.04 15.28 -9.77
CA LYS A 104 -5.10 15.42 -8.66
C LYS A 104 -4.22 14.18 -8.54
N TYR A 105 -2.96 14.40 -8.16
CA TYR A 105 -1.95 13.36 -7.97
C TYR A 105 -1.40 13.44 -6.54
N TYR A 106 -1.25 12.28 -5.90
CA TYR A 106 -0.70 12.15 -4.55
C TYR A 106 0.32 11.01 -4.53
N GLY A 107 1.45 11.16 -3.85
CA GLY A 107 2.44 10.09 -3.71
C GLY A 107 3.88 10.60 -3.64
N CYS A 108 4.81 9.79 -4.13
CA CYS A 108 6.20 10.21 -4.32
C CYS A 108 6.34 11.10 -5.57
N ASP A 109 7.00 12.25 -5.38
CA ASP A 109 7.13 13.33 -6.37
C ASP A 109 8.39 13.21 -7.24
N THR A 110 9.33 12.34 -6.85
CA THR A 110 10.71 12.38 -7.37
C THR A 110 10.96 11.47 -8.56
N GLU A 111 10.00 10.63 -8.97
CA GLU A 111 10.20 9.67 -10.07
C GLU A 111 8.93 9.39 -10.90
N ASN A 112 9.03 9.48 -12.22
CA ASN A 112 8.08 8.86 -13.16
C ASN A 112 8.36 7.35 -13.24
N ARG A 113 7.98 6.62 -12.20
CA ARG A 113 8.15 5.16 -12.13
C ARG A 113 7.04 4.44 -12.90
N TYR A 114 7.42 3.52 -13.78
CA TYR A 114 6.47 2.57 -14.37
C TYR A 114 5.98 1.59 -13.31
N ILE A 115 4.66 1.51 -13.12
CA ILE A 115 4.03 0.60 -12.16
C ILE A 115 3.41 -0.56 -12.94
N GLY A 116 3.91 -1.78 -12.74
CA GLY A 116 3.51 -2.96 -13.51
C GLY A 116 2.06 -3.43 -13.26
N ASN A 117 1.49 -3.12 -12.10
CA ASN A 117 0.12 -3.48 -11.72
C ASN A 117 -0.55 -2.33 -10.94
N MET A 118 -1.79 -2.01 -11.29
CA MET A 118 -2.54 -0.89 -10.69
C MET A 118 -3.93 -1.33 -10.26
N ILE A 119 -4.41 -0.77 -9.15
CA ILE A 119 -5.81 -0.88 -8.74
C ILE A 119 -6.55 0.31 -9.33
N ARG A 120 -7.68 0.07 -9.99
CA ARG A 120 -8.56 1.11 -10.51
C ARG A 120 -9.97 0.90 -10.00
N VAL A 121 -10.52 1.93 -9.40
CA VAL A 121 -11.92 1.97 -8.99
C VAL A 121 -12.71 2.57 -10.16
N TYR A 122 -13.76 1.87 -10.60
CA TYR A 122 -14.68 2.34 -11.62
C TYR A 122 -16.06 2.55 -10.97
N GLY A 123 -16.74 3.63 -11.33
CA GLY A 123 -18.06 3.95 -10.84
C GLY A 123 -18.49 5.35 -11.25
N SER A 124 -19.72 5.69 -10.91
CA SER A 124 -20.24 7.05 -11.05
C SER A 124 -19.84 7.85 -9.82
N ASP A 125 -19.21 9.01 -10.02
CA ASP A 125 -18.91 9.90 -8.90
C ASP A 125 -20.23 10.37 -8.27
N HIS A 126 -20.36 10.23 -6.95
CA HIS A 126 -21.46 10.78 -6.17
C HIS A 126 -20.85 11.73 -5.14
N PHE A 127 -20.74 13.00 -5.54
CA PHE A 127 -20.45 14.09 -4.61
C PHE A 127 -21.80 14.50 -4.00
N GLY A 128 -22.07 14.02 -2.79
CA GLY A 128 -23.20 14.47 -1.97
C GLY A 128 -22.93 15.83 -1.33
#